data_AF-A0A958Y7F1-F1
#
_entry.id   AF-A0A958Y7F1-F1
#
_cell.length_a   1.000
_cell.length_b   1.000
_cell.length_c   1.000
_cell.angle_alpha   90.00
_cell.angle_beta   90.00
_cell.angle_gamma   90.00
#
_symmetry.space_group_name_H-M   'P 1'
#
loop_
_entity.id
_entity.type
_entity.pdbx_description
1 polymer ?
#
loop_
_entity_poly.entity_id
_entity_poly.type
_entity_poly.pdbx_seq_one_letter_code
_entity_poly.pdbx_strand_id
1 'polypeptide(L)'
;MKSFLKTLFVVSLLLNMACSSDSNNNDNPNNLQNFTSSLCVNVTGPTAAYWDYAHGVPFPSTQIPTLANPGQQFIHSQYPALGFTMPQGYSGFEDQAGLGVNMIRNDNQVVWRYVPNMVALAQIPIQDVVANEVNQLFAFYNFNGDFEVVCSQNRTQNLGTMVVNQ
;
A
#
# COMPACT_ATOMS: atom_id res chain seq x y z
N MET A 1 -11.44 45.65 35.25
CA MET A 1 -11.84 44.97 33.99
C MET A 1 -10.98 45.29 32.77
N LYS A 2 -10.59 46.55 32.50
CA LYS A 2 -9.79 46.90 31.30
C LYS A 2 -8.37 46.30 31.24
N SER A 3 -7.77 45.94 32.38
CA SER A 3 -6.45 45.28 32.44
C SER A 3 -6.53 43.78 32.10
N PHE A 4 -7.59 43.11 32.54
CA PHE A 4 -7.80 41.66 32.33
C PHE A 4 -8.01 41.31 30.86
N LEU A 5 -8.70 42.19 30.11
CA LEU A 5 -8.92 42.04 28.67
C LEU A 5 -7.61 42.14 27.87
N LYS A 6 -6.64 42.94 28.34
CA LYS A 6 -5.32 43.08 27.70
C LYS A 6 -4.45 41.84 27.93
N THR A 7 -4.48 41.27 29.13
CA THR A 7 -3.73 40.05 29.45
C THR A 7 -4.26 38.84 28.67
N LEU A 8 -5.58 38.73 28.51
CA LEU A 8 -6.21 37.66 27.72
C LEU A 8 -5.83 37.74 26.23
N PHE A 9 -5.71 38.96 25.70
CA PHE A 9 -5.31 39.19 24.31
C PHE A 9 -3.85 38.82 24.05
N VAL A 10 -2.94 39.11 24.98
CA VAL A 10 -1.52 38.75 24.87
C VAL A 10 -1.31 37.24 24.95
N VAL A 11 -2.05 36.54 25.82
CA VAL A 11 -1.99 35.06 25.91
C VAL A 11 -2.54 34.40 24.66
N SER A 12 -3.62 34.93 24.09
CA SER A 12 -4.17 34.45 22.80
C SER A 12 -3.20 34.68 21.64
N LEU A 13 -2.45 35.79 21.63
CA LEU A 13 -1.43 36.08 20.62
C LEU A 13 -0.22 35.13 20.73
N LEU A 14 0.21 34.80 21.95
CA LEU A 14 1.31 33.88 22.21
C LEU A 14 0.98 32.42 21.86
N LEU A 15 -0.30 32.02 21.97
CA LEU A 15 -0.77 30.68 21.58
C LEU A 15 -0.80 30.45 20.05
N ASN A 16 -0.84 31.53 19.25
CA ASN A 16 -0.84 31.44 17.78
C ASN A 16 0.57 31.41 17.16
N MET A 17 1.63 31.72 17.94
CA MET A 17 3.02 31.62 17.47
C MET A 17 3.67 30.26 17.73
N ALA A 18 2.94 29.30 18.32
CA ALA A 18 3.40 27.92 18.49
C ALA A 18 3.09 27.01 17.27
N CYS A 19 2.72 27.59 16.13
CA CYS A 19 2.45 26.84 14.91
C CYS A 19 3.74 26.56 14.12
N SER A 20 4.12 25.29 14.18
CA SER A 20 4.79 24.48 13.15
C SER A 20 5.96 25.13 12.40
N SER A 21 7.18 24.82 12.85
CA SER A 21 8.30 24.72 11.91
C SER A 21 8.10 23.49 11.04
N ASP A 22 7.21 23.57 10.05
CA ASP A 22 7.26 22.69 8.88
C ASP A 22 8.51 23.11 8.09
N SER A 23 9.66 22.58 8.53
CA SER A 23 10.84 22.56 7.69
C SER A 23 10.48 21.71 6.48
N ASN A 24 10.22 22.40 5.36
CA ASN A 24 10.16 21.86 4.00
C ASN A 24 11.51 21.22 3.65
N ASN A 25 11.82 20.11 4.28
CA ASN A 25 12.99 19.31 3.98
C ASN A 25 12.56 18.35 2.86
N ASN A 26 12.64 18.85 1.63
CA ASN A 26 12.41 18.05 0.42
C ASN A 26 13.45 16.91 0.26
N ASP A 27 14.46 16.88 1.14
CA ASP A 27 15.48 15.83 1.24
C ASP A 27 15.17 14.79 2.34
N ASN A 28 13.88 14.58 2.68
CA ASN A 28 13.51 13.44 3.50
C ASN A 28 13.57 12.17 2.64
N PRO A 29 14.50 11.22 2.88
CA PRO A 29 14.58 9.98 2.11
C PRO A 29 13.30 9.13 2.26
N ASN A 30 12.47 9.39 3.28
CA ASN A 30 11.19 8.72 3.48
C ASN A 30 10.05 9.36 2.65
N ASN A 31 10.31 10.46 1.93
CA ASN A 31 9.34 11.07 1.03
C ASN A 31 9.44 10.43 -0.36
N LEU A 32 8.45 9.62 -0.70
CA LEU A 32 8.42 8.88 -1.96
C LEU A 32 7.88 9.70 -3.14
N GLN A 33 7.39 10.93 -2.95
CA GLN A 33 6.73 11.71 -4.01
C GLN A 33 7.58 11.84 -5.29
N ASN A 34 8.89 11.96 -5.14
CA ASN A 34 9.83 12.09 -6.26
C ASN A 34 10.67 10.82 -6.50
N PHE A 35 10.30 9.69 -5.88
CA PHE A 35 10.99 8.42 -6.12
C PHE A 35 10.79 7.99 -7.57
N THR A 36 11.86 7.50 -8.21
CA THR A 36 11.83 7.00 -9.58
C THR A 36 12.24 5.53 -9.56
N SER A 37 11.48 4.69 -10.26
CA SER A 37 11.76 3.26 -10.28
C SER A 37 13.02 2.97 -11.09
N SER A 38 13.86 2.09 -10.55
CA SER A 38 15.04 1.58 -11.23
C SER A 38 14.71 0.56 -12.32
N LEU A 39 13.50 -0.05 -12.24
CA LEU A 39 13.03 -1.09 -13.14
C LEU A 39 12.04 -0.58 -14.21
N CYS A 40 11.41 0.57 -13.99
CA CYS A 40 10.44 1.16 -14.89
C CYS A 40 10.46 2.70 -14.83
N VAL A 41 11.14 3.32 -15.80
CA VAL A 41 11.34 4.78 -15.85
C VAL A 41 10.05 5.60 -16.02
N ASN A 42 8.94 4.95 -16.37
CA ASN A 42 7.65 5.60 -16.63
C ASN A 42 6.80 5.79 -15.37
N VAL A 43 7.18 5.20 -14.24
CA VAL A 43 6.48 5.36 -12.97
C VAL A 43 7.33 6.15 -11.98
N THR A 44 6.68 7.04 -11.25
CA THR A 44 7.27 7.82 -10.17
C THR A 44 6.42 7.74 -8.91
N GLY A 45 6.91 8.31 -7.81
CA GLY A 45 6.13 8.41 -6.59
C GLY A 45 6.12 7.11 -5.76
N PRO A 46 5.16 7.00 -4.83
CA PRO A 46 4.91 5.76 -4.08
C PRO A 46 4.65 4.53 -4.97
N THR A 47 4.05 4.72 -6.15
CA THR A 47 3.80 3.63 -7.12
C THR A 47 5.10 3.02 -7.62
N ALA A 48 6.10 3.84 -7.93
CA ALA A 48 7.42 3.37 -8.33
C ALA A 48 8.11 2.58 -7.21
N ALA A 49 8.01 3.05 -5.96
CA ALA A 49 8.60 2.36 -4.81
C ALA A 49 7.91 1.01 -4.56
N TYR A 50 6.58 0.96 -4.71
CA TYR A 50 5.83 -0.29 -4.62
C TYR A 50 6.20 -1.27 -5.74
N TRP A 51 6.35 -0.78 -6.99
CA TRP A 51 6.77 -1.60 -8.12
C TRP A 51 8.16 -2.21 -7.88
N ASP A 52 9.14 -1.39 -7.52
CA ASP A 52 10.51 -1.84 -7.22
C ASP A 52 10.50 -2.87 -6.07
N TYR A 53 9.76 -2.61 -5.00
CA TYR A 53 9.63 -3.52 -3.86
C TYR A 53 8.97 -4.86 -4.23
N ALA A 54 7.96 -4.85 -5.09
CA ALA A 54 7.32 -6.07 -5.58
C ALA A 54 8.28 -6.95 -6.42
N HIS A 55 9.38 -6.36 -6.92
CA HIS A 55 10.47 -7.04 -7.63
C HIS A 55 11.74 -7.19 -6.76
N GLY A 56 11.57 -7.09 -5.43
CA GLY A 56 12.61 -7.34 -4.44
C GLY A 56 13.70 -6.28 -4.33
N VAL A 57 13.53 -5.12 -4.99
CA VAL A 57 14.38 -3.96 -4.73
C VAL A 57 14.00 -3.41 -3.35
N PRO A 58 14.95 -3.25 -2.42
CA PRO A 58 14.65 -2.76 -1.08
C PRO A 58 13.93 -1.41 -1.12
N PHE A 59 12.90 -1.29 -0.28
CA PHE A 59 12.15 -0.05 -0.16
C PHE A 59 13.06 1.08 0.31
N PRO A 60 13.04 2.27 -0.34
CA PRO A 60 14.03 3.35 -0.14
C PRO A 60 13.77 4.16 1.14
N SER A 61 13.44 3.50 2.25
CA SER A 61 13.15 4.14 3.54
C SER A 61 14.28 3.89 4.53
N THR A 62 14.68 4.92 5.26
CA THR A 62 15.62 4.79 6.38
C THR A 62 14.90 4.43 7.68
N GLN A 63 13.56 4.46 7.68
CA GLN A 63 12.71 4.16 8.81
C GLN A 63 11.95 2.85 8.58
N ILE A 64 11.71 2.11 9.66
CA ILE A 64 10.84 0.94 9.62
C ILE A 64 9.41 1.44 9.34
N PRO A 65 8.74 0.98 8.28
CA PRO A 65 7.35 1.35 8.03
C PRO A 65 6.46 0.94 9.20
N THR A 66 5.72 1.90 9.74
CA THR A 66 4.73 1.66 10.79
C THR A 66 3.33 1.86 10.24
N LEU A 67 2.38 1.06 10.72
CA LEU A 67 0.97 1.23 10.40
C LEU A 67 0.43 2.51 11.05
N ALA A 68 0.02 3.48 10.23
CA ALA A 68 -0.67 4.67 10.73
C ALA A 68 -2.09 4.31 11.16
N ASN A 69 -2.51 4.77 12.35
CA ASN A 69 -3.84 4.54 12.93
C ASN A 69 -4.26 3.05 12.91
N PRO A 70 -3.61 2.18 13.71
CA PRO A 70 -3.99 0.78 13.80
C PRO A 70 -5.46 0.63 14.18
N GLY A 71 -6.19 -0.18 13.42
CA GLY A 71 -7.61 -0.47 13.57
C GLY A 71 -7.84 -1.89 14.06
N GLN A 72 -8.70 -2.62 13.34
CA GLN A 72 -9.08 -3.99 13.72
C GLN A 72 -8.02 -5.02 13.33
N GLN A 73 -8.05 -6.16 14.01
CA GLN A 73 -7.26 -7.34 13.64
C GLN A 73 -8.04 -8.17 12.62
N PHE A 74 -7.41 -8.52 11.50
CA PHE A 74 -7.86 -9.61 10.66
C PHE A 74 -7.18 -10.91 11.11
N ILE A 75 -7.92 -12.01 11.16
CA ILE A 75 -7.39 -13.34 11.47
C ILE A 75 -8.00 -14.30 10.46
N HIS A 76 -7.15 -14.95 9.67
CA HIS A 76 -7.60 -15.95 8.70
C HIS A 76 -8.03 -17.23 9.44
N SER A 77 -9.22 -17.73 9.12
CA SER A 77 -9.89 -18.88 9.74
C SER A 77 -9.10 -20.17 9.59
N GLN A 78 -8.62 -20.46 8.38
CA GLN A 78 -7.85 -21.66 8.06
C GLN A 78 -6.37 -21.57 8.47
N TYR A 79 -5.80 -20.36 8.50
CA TYR A 79 -4.38 -20.16 8.83
C TYR A 79 -4.17 -18.90 9.67
N PRO A 80 -4.37 -18.95 11.00
CA PRO A 80 -4.34 -17.77 11.86
C PRO A 80 -3.04 -16.95 11.81
N ALA A 81 -1.92 -17.56 11.40
CA ALA A 81 -0.64 -16.85 11.21
C ALA A 81 -0.62 -15.90 10.00
N LEU A 82 -1.61 -15.94 9.10
CA LEU A 82 -1.87 -14.91 8.09
C LEU A 82 -2.72 -13.74 8.65
N GLY A 83 -2.92 -13.68 9.96
CA GLY A 83 -3.57 -12.54 10.62
C GLY A 83 -2.65 -11.32 10.71
N PHE A 84 -3.23 -10.11 10.61
CA PHE A 84 -2.51 -8.85 10.72
C PHE A 84 -3.43 -7.74 11.26
N THR A 85 -2.84 -6.69 11.80
CA THR A 85 -3.57 -5.47 12.18
C THR A 85 -3.80 -4.61 10.94
N MET A 86 -5.06 -4.28 10.66
CA MET A 86 -5.45 -3.41 9.55
C MET A 86 -5.46 -1.94 10.00
N PRO A 87 -5.25 -0.97 9.10
CA PRO A 87 -5.49 0.43 9.43
C PRO A 87 -6.97 0.69 9.72
N GLN A 88 -7.26 1.73 10.50
CA GLN A 88 -8.63 2.18 10.73
C GLN A 88 -9.31 2.55 9.40
N GLY A 89 -10.60 2.20 9.27
CA GLY A 89 -11.37 2.46 8.05
C GLY A 89 -11.21 1.40 6.97
N TYR A 90 -10.62 0.24 7.29
CA TYR A 90 -10.55 -0.93 6.41
C TYR A 90 -11.27 -2.14 7.02
N SER A 91 -11.73 -3.03 6.14
CA SER A 91 -12.33 -4.32 6.46
C SER A 91 -11.59 -5.42 5.70
N GLY A 92 -11.33 -6.55 6.37
CA GLY A 92 -10.61 -7.69 5.83
C GLY A 92 -11.54 -8.87 5.57
N PHE A 93 -11.34 -9.55 4.45
CA PHE A 93 -12.14 -10.69 4.00
C PHE A 93 -11.20 -11.78 3.50
N GLU A 94 -11.53 -13.02 3.80
CA GLU A 94 -10.84 -14.16 3.18
C GLU A 94 -11.12 -14.18 1.68
N ASP A 95 -10.09 -14.53 0.91
CA ASP A 95 -10.23 -14.67 -0.52
C ASP A 95 -10.97 -15.97 -0.86
N GLN A 96 -11.75 -15.94 -1.95
CA GLN A 96 -12.51 -17.13 -2.37
C GLN A 96 -11.63 -18.24 -2.95
N ALA A 97 -10.41 -17.94 -3.38
CA ALA A 97 -9.49 -18.90 -3.98
C ALA A 97 -8.65 -19.70 -2.96
N GLY A 98 -8.81 -19.50 -1.65
CA GLY A 98 -8.12 -20.26 -0.61
C GLY A 98 -7.44 -19.39 0.44
N LEU A 99 -6.14 -19.59 0.67
CA LEU A 99 -5.35 -18.93 1.72
C LEU A 99 -5.04 -17.44 1.45
N GLY A 100 -5.95 -16.70 0.83
CA GLY A 100 -5.78 -15.29 0.49
C GLY A 100 -6.55 -14.33 1.39
N VAL A 101 -6.22 -13.05 1.30
CA VAL A 101 -6.88 -11.97 2.05
C VAL A 101 -7.10 -10.76 1.15
N ASN A 102 -8.32 -10.26 1.17
CA ASN A 102 -8.71 -8.98 0.57
C ASN A 102 -8.95 -7.97 1.69
N MET A 103 -8.29 -6.81 1.63
CA MET A 103 -8.49 -5.70 2.55
C MET A 103 -9.05 -4.50 1.77
N ILE A 104 -10.25 -4.05 2.15
CA ILE A 104 -11.03 -3.04 1.42
C ILE A 104 -11.24 -1.84 2.35
N ARG A 105 -10.99 -0.63 1.85
CA ARG A 105 -11.32 0.60 2.57
C ARG A 105 -12.82 0.80 2.59
N ASN A 106 -13.38 1.28 3.69
CA ASN A 106 -14.82 1.38 3.93
C ASN A 106 -15.58 2.30 2.93
N ASP A 107 -14.87 3.12 2.15
CA ASP A 107 -15.43 3.92 1.05
C ASP A 107 -15.33 3.24 -0.33
N ASN A 108 -14.89 1.99 -0.36
CA ASN A 108 -14.65 1.17 -1.55
C ASN A 108 -13.66 1.76 -2.56
N GLN A 109 -12.84 2.74 -2.17
CA GLN A 109 -11.89 3.39 -3.08
C GLN A 109 -10.54 2.68 -3.14
N VAL A 110 -10.23 1.81 -2.17
CA VAL A 110 -8.94 1.10 -2.09
C VAL A 110 -9.19 -0.36 -1.79
N VAL A 111 -8.57 -1.23 -2.58
CA VAL A 111 -8.51 -2.68 -2.34
C VAL A 111 -7.06 -3.14 -2.37
N TRP A 112 -6.67 -3.90 -1.35
CA TRP A 112 -5.42 -4.62 -1.28
C TRP A 112 -5.72 -6.10 -1.31
N ARG A 113 -5.03 -6.84 -2.19
CA ARG A 113 -5.21 -8.27 -2.35
C ARG A 113 -3.89 -8.96 -2.09
N TYR A 114 -3.92 -9.95 -1.20
CA TYR A 114 -2.80 -10.85 -0.97
C TYR A 114 -3.28 -12.26 -1.24
N VAL A 115 -2.79 -12.85 -2.33
CA VAL A 115 -3.05 -14.24 -2.68
C VAL A 115 -1.71 -14.96 -2.65
N PRO A 116 -1.39 -15.70 -1.58
CA PRO A 116 -0.19 -16.52 -1.60
C PRO A 116 -0.38 -17.57 -2.68
N ASN A 117 0.57 -17.63 -3.60
CA ASN A 117 0.47 -18.57 -4.69
C ASN A 117 0.68 -19.98 -4.12
N MET A 118 -0.43 -20.69 -3.90
CA MET A 118 -0.40 -22.08 -3.48
C MET A 118 0.15 -22.88 -4.64
N VAL A 119 1.19 -23.68 -4.36
CA VAL A 119 1.96 -24.50 -5.31
C VAL A 119 1.08 -24.97 -6.47
N ALA A 120 1.20 -24.30 -7.62
CA ALA A 120 0.53 -24.76 -8.82
C ALA A 120 1.16 -26.11 -9.19
N LEU A 121 0.33 -27.16 -9.29
CA LEU A 121 0.76 -28.49 -9.74
C LEU A 121 1.20 -28.50 -11.21
N ALA A 122 1.02 -27.38 -11.91
CA ALA A 122 1.43 -27.14 -13.29
C ALA A 122 2.16 -25.80 -13.41
N GLN A 123 3.00 -25.65 -14.44
CA GLN A 123 3.63 -24.38 -14.77
C GLN A 123 2.56 -23.41 -15.29
N ILE A 124 2.22 -22.39 -14.51
CA ILE A 124 1.28 -21.34 -14.91
C ILE A 124 2.08 -20.14 -15.43
N PRO A 125 1.82 -19.63 -16.65
CA PRO A 125 2.40 -18.37 -17.11
C PRO A 125 2.03 -17.24 -16.15
N ILE A 126 3.02 -16.44 -15.72
CA ILE A 126 2.78 -15.31 -14.81
C ILE A 126 1.75 -14.33 -15.39
N GLN A 127 1.69 -14.19 -16.71
CA GLN A 127 0.73 -13.31 -17.38
C GLN A 127 -0.72 -13.72 -17.16
N ASP A 128 -1.01 -15.02 -17.01
CA ASP A 128 -2.37 -15.49 -16.74
C ASP A 128 -2.80 -15.15 -15.30
N VAL A 129 -1.85 -15.25 -14.36
CA VAL A 129 -2.05 -14.83 -12.96
C VAL A 129 -2.29 -13.32 -12.89
N VAL A 130 -1.44 -12.53 -13.55
CA VAL A 130 -1.60 -11.07 -13.62
C VAL A 130 -2.93 -10.69 -14.26
N ALA A 131 -3.30 -11.33 -15.37
CA ALA A 131 -4.58 -11.08 -16.04
C ALA A 131 -5.77 -11.40 -15.13
N ASN A 132 -5.72 -12.51 -14.38
CA ASN A 132 -6.76 -12.86 -13.41
C ASN A 132 -6.91 -11.79 -12.32
N GLU A 133 -5.81 -11.32 -11.73
CA GLU A 133 -5.84 -10.28 -10.69
C GLU A 133 -6.34 -8.93 -11.23
N VAL A 134 -5.90 -8.53 -12.44
CA VAL A 134 -6.39 -7.31 -13.10
C VAL A 134 -7.88 -7.38 -13.40
N ASN A 135 -8.37 -8.53 -13.90
CA ASN A 135 -9.79 -8.72 -14.19
C ASN A 135 -10.64 -8.67 -12.91
N GLN A 136 -10.17 -9.26 -11.81
CA GLN A 136 -10.85 -9.15 -10.51
C GLN A 136 -10.90 -7.71 -9.99
N LEU A 137 -9.82 -6.94 -10.19
CA LEU A 137 -9.77 -5.52 -9.84
C LEU A 137 -10.78 -4.72 -10.66
N PHE A 138 -10.81 -4.90 -11.98
CA PHE A 138 -11.77 -4.21 -12.84
C PHE A 138 -13.21 -4.57 -12.52
N ALA A 139 -13.49 -5.84 -12.24
CA ALA A 139 -14.80 -6.28 -11.79
C ALA A 139 -15.21 -5.59 -10.48
N PHE A 140 -14.30 -5.46 -9.50
CA PHE A 140 -14.58 -4.77 -8.24
C PHE A 140 -14.98 -3.30 -8.44
N TYR A 141 -14.33 -2.60 -9.37
CA TYR A 141 -14.62 -1.20 -9.67
C TYR A 141 -15.65 -0.98 -10.80
N ASN A 142 -16.25 -2.05 -11.35
CA ASN A 142 -17.10 -2.00 -12.56
C ASN A 142 -16.43 -1.27 -13.73
N PHE A 143 -15.12 -1.44 -13.89
CA PHE A 143 -14.34 -0.82 -14.96
C PHE A 143 -14.53 -1.59 -16.27
N ASN A 144 -14.96 -0.88 -17.33
CA ASN A 144 -15.20 -1.44 -18.66
C ASN A 144 -14.41 -0.70 -19.76
N GLY A 145 -13.43 0.12 -19.38
CA GLY A 145 -12.62 0.90 -20.31
C GLY A 145 -11.34 0.19 -20.75
N ASP A 146 -10.58 0.85 -21.59
CA ASP A 146 -9.21 0.45 -21.92
C ASP A 146 -8.25 0.86 -20.79
N PHE A 147 -7.22 0.05 -20.56
CA PHE A 147 -6.16 0.36 -19.61
C PHE A 147 -4.81 0.42 -20.32
N GLU A 148 -3.89 1.21 -19.77
CA GLU A 148 -2.53 1.32 -20.26
C GLU A 148 -1.58 0.50 -19.38
N VAL A 149 -0.77 -0.35 -20.02
CA VAL A 149 0.32 -1.06 -19.34
C VAL A 149 1.55 -0.16 -19.30
N VAL A 150 1.78 0.47 -18.16
CA VAL A 150 2.91 1.42 -17.97
C VAL A 150 4.24 0.69 -17.76
N CYS A 151 4.20 -0.49 -17.14
CA CYS A 151 5.36 -1.34 -16.85
C CYS A 151 4.99 -2.83 -17.04
N SER A 152 5.90 -3.64 -17.57
CA SER A 152 5.74 -5.09 -17.66
C SER A 152 7.06 -5.82 -17.47
N GLN A 153 6.99 -7.06 -16.95
CA GLN A 153 8.12 -7.95 -16.81
C GLN A 153 7.71 -9.34 -17.32
N ASN A 154 8.52 -9.94 -18.18
CA ASN A 154 8.30 -11.30 -18.67
C ASN A 154 9.23 -12.26 -17.94
N ARG A 155 8.71 -12.90 -16.90
CA ARG A 155 9.41 -13.95 -16.15
C ARG A 155 8.59 -15.24 -16.23
N THR A 156 9.27 -16.37 -16.31
CA THR A 156 8.66 -17.69 -16.22
C THR A 156 9.05 -18.29 -14.88
N GLN A 157 8.08 -18.82 -14.14
CA GLN A 157 8.38 -19.56 -12.92
C GLN A 157 8.76 -21.00 -13.22
N ASN A 158 9.72 -21.49 -12.44
CA ASN A 158 10.10 -22.89 -12.42
C ASN A 158 9.14 -23.67 -11.51
N LEU A 159 8.90 -24.94 -11.85
CA LEU A 159 8.07 -25.83 -11.02
C LEU A 159 8.61 -25.91 -9.59
N GLY A 160 7.71 -25.80 -8.60
CA GLY A 160 8.03 -26.03 -7.19
C GLY A 160 8.65 -24.86 -6.43
N THR A 161 8.79 -23.68 -7.03
CA THR A 161 9.23 -22.47 -6.31
C THR A 161 8.03 -21.68 -5.79
N MET A 162 8.08 -21.24 -4.52
CA MET A 162 7.15 -20.25 -4.01
C MET A 162 7.27 -18.97 -4.81
N VAL A 163 6.13 -18.41 -5.18
CA VAL A 163 6.04 -17.06 -5.75
C VAL A 163 6.10 -16.11 -4.57
N VAL A 164 6.93 -15.07 -4.70
CA VAL A 164 7.26 -14.06 -3.69
C VAL A 164 8.40 -14.43 -2.73
N ASN A 165 9.64 -14.37 -3.24
CA ASN A 165 10.69 -13.49 -2.71
C ASN A 165 11.94 -13.62 -3.60
N GLN A 166 12.07 -12.74 -4.60
CA GLN A 166 13.37 -12.25 -5.06
C GLN A 166 13.21 -10.81 -5.49
#